data_AF-A0A1A8UJ84-F1
#
_entry.id   AF-A0A1A8UJ84-F1
#
_cell.length_a   1.000
_cell.length_b   1.000
_cell.length_c   1.000
_cell.angle_alpha   90.00
_cell.angle_beta   90.00
_cell.angle_gamma   90.00
#
_symmetry.space_group_name_H-M   'P 1'
#
loop_
_entity.id
_entity.type
_entity.pdbx_description
1 polymer ?
#
loop_
_entity_poly.entity_id
_entity_poly.type
_entity_poly.pdbx_seq_one_letter_code
_entity_poly.pdbx_strand_id
1 'polypeptide(L)'
;DIMVYHPEFERAGRKAGLQVWRVENMDLVPVAESLYGRFYTGDSYLVLKSTSNRRGDLQYDLHYWQGAECSIDESGAAAIFAVQMDDFLKGEPIQYREVQGYESATFSGYFKTGLTYMQGGVASGFKHVRSNDAKVQRLLQVKGRRVVRATEVPVSWESFNKGDSFILDLGRVVIQWSGCQSNGFEKLKATL
;
A
#
# COMPACT_ATOMS: atom_id res chain seq x y z
N ASP A 1 -25.02 -20.48 9.80
CA ASP A 1 -24.02 -19.55 9.28
C ASP A 1 -24.14 -19.35 7.80
N ILE A 2 -24.41 -18.11 7.39
CA ILE A 2 -24.28 -17.70 5.99
C ILE A 2 -22.80 -17.40 5.79
N MET A 3 -22.07 -18.35 5.24
CA MET A 3 -20.67 -18.15 4.86
C MET A 3 -20.64 -17.08 3.77
N VAL A 4 -19.96 -15.96 4.04
CA VAL A 4 -19.82 -14.89 3.06
C VAL A 4 -18.97 -15.41 1.90
N TYR A 5 -19.59 -15.57 0.74
CA TYR A 5 -18.91 -16.07 -0.46
C TYR A 5 -18.24 -14.91 -1.20
N HIS A 6 -16.91 -14.94 -1.27
CA HIS A 6 -16.12 -14.05 -2.10
C HIS A 6 -15.02 -14.87 -2.79
N PRO A 7 -14.84 -14.77 -4.13
CA PRO A 7 -13.88 -15.61 -4.86
C PRO A 7 -12.43 -15.43 -4.38
N GLU A 8 -12.07 -14.21 -3.99
CA GLU A 8 -10.74 -13.93 -3.42
C GLU A 8 -10.52 -14.55 -2.04
N PHE A 9 -11.57 -14.84 -1.26
CA PHE A 9 -11.41 -15.52 0.03
C PHE A 9 -10.97 -16.98 -0.17
N GLU A 10 -11.48 -17.65 -1.20
CA GLU A 10 -11.05 -19.01 -1.51
C GLU A 10 -9.56 -19.11 -1.86
N ARG A 11 -8.97 -18.01 -2.32
CA ARG A 11 -7.54 -17.88 -2.66
C ARG A 11 -6.70 -17.36 -1.50
N ALA A 12 -7.31 -16.71 -0.52
CA ALA A 12 -6.63 -16.12 0.63
C ALA A 12 -6.01 -17.22 1.51
N GLY A 13 -4.76 -17.01 1.94
CA GLY A 13 -4.14 -17.82 2.98
C GLY A 13 -3.87 -19.29 2.60
N ARG A 14 -3.91 -19.66 1.32
CA ARG A 14 -3.67 -21.05 0.88
C ARG A 14 -2.21 -21.50 1.01
N LYS A 15 -1.27 -20.56 0.97
CA LYS A 15 0.17 -20.81 1.08
C LYS A 15 0.84 -19.65 1.81
N ALA A 16 2.00 -19.92 2.42
CA ALA A 16 2.81 -18.86 3.00
C ALA A 16 3.18 -17.81 1.92
N GLY A 17 3.05 -16.53 2.25
CA GLY A 17 3.15 -15.46 1.26
C GLY A 17 2.61 -14.13 1.77
N LEU A 18 2.60 -13.14 0.89
CA LEU A 18 1.93 -11.86 1.08
C LEU A 18 0.90 -11.72 -0.05
N GLN A 19 -0.33 -11.39 0.30
CA GLN A 19 -1.40 -11.10 -0.66
C GLN A 19 -1.92 -9.69 -0.37
N VAL A 20 -2.11 -8.90 -1.43
CA VAL A 20 -2.59 -7.52 -1.33
C VAL A 20 -3.78 -7.38 -2.27
N TRP A 21 -4.88 -6.85 -1.75
CA TRP A 21 -6.06 -6.48 -2.50
C TRP A 21 -6.32 -4.99 -2.32
N ARG A 22 -6.82 -4.37 -3.38
CA ARG A 22 -7.34 -3.01 -3.37
C ARG A 22 -8.86 -3.08 -3.32
N VAL A 23 -9.48 -2.22 -2.53
CA VAL A 23 -10.92 -2.04 -2.56
C VAL A 23 -11.27 -1.19 -3.76
N GLU A 24 -12.05 -1.71 -4.68
CA GLU A 24 -12.51 -0.99 -5.88
C GLU A 24 -14.02 -1.19 -6.02
N ASN A 25 -14.80 -0.11 -6.01
CA ASN A 25 -16.26 -0.18 -6.18
C ASN A 25 -16.94 -1.24 -5.28
N MET A 26 -16.57 -1.29 -3.99
CA MET A 26 -17.08 -2.26 -3.00
C MET A 26 -16.72 -3.73 -3.28
N ASP A 27 -15.65 -3.99 -4.05
CA ASP A 27 -15.12 -5.32 -4.35
C ASP A 27 -13.63 -5.43 -3.99
N LEU A 28 -13.11 -6.65 -3.77
CA LEU A 28 -11.68 -6.90 -3.53
C LEU A 28 -10.98 -7.29 -4.82
N VAL A 29 -10.14 -6.40 -5.33
CA VAL A 29 -9.37 -6.63 -6.55
C VAL A 29 -7.91 -6.95 -6.20
N PRO A 30 -7.35 -8.09 -6.65
CA PRO A 30 -5.96 -8.43 -6.34
C PRO A 30 -4.98 -7.46 -7.00
N VAL A 31 -4.00 -7.00 -6.23
CA VAL A 31 -2.90 -6.16 -6.73
C VAL A 31 -1.82 -7.06 -7.33
N ALA A 32 -1.26 -6.67 -8.47
CA ALA A 32 -0.14 -7.39 -9.06
C ALA A 32 1.08 -7.37 -8.12
N GLU A 33 1.76 -8.51 -7.93
CA GLU A 33 2.91 -8.62 -7.01
C GLU A 33 4.03 -7.61 -7.30
N SER A 34 4.22 -7.23 -8.56
CA SER A 34 5.20 -6.21 -8.99
C SER A 34 4.88 -4.79 -8.48
N LEU A 35 3.65 -4.56 -8.01
CA LEU A 35 3.18 -3.28 -7.48
C LEU A 35 3.07 -3.29 -5.95
N TYR A 36 3.42 -4.39 -5.28
CA TYR A 36 3.38 -4.45 -3.82
C TYR A 36 4.27 -3.36 -3.19
N GLY A 37 3.70 -2.67 -2.19
CA GLY A 37 4.33 -1.53 -1.55
C GLY A 37 3.93 -0.18 -2.16
N ARG A 38 3.21 -0.17 -3.29
CA ARG A 38 2.61 1.03 -3.86
C ARG A 38 1.16 1.12 -3.43
N PHE A 39 0.82 2.20 -2.73
CA PHE A 39 -0.51 2.44 -2.19
C PHE A 39 -0.99 3.81 -2.67
N TYR A 40 -2.19 3.86 -3.24
CA TYR A 40 -2.84 5.11 -3.60
C TYR A 40 -3.41 5.81 -2.37
N THR A 41 -3.16 7.10 -2.21
CA THR A 41 -3.60 7.90 -1.05
C THR A 41 -5.11 8.01 -0.95
N GLY A 42 -5.81 7.91 -2.09
CA GLY A 42 -7.27 7.93 -2.20
C GLY A 42 -7.95 6.58 -2.05
N ASP A 43 -7.22 5.49 -1.79
CA ASP A 43 -7.77 4.13 -1.78
C ASP A 43 -7.63 3.45 -0.41
N SER A 44 -8.36 2.34 -0.23
CA SER A 44 -8.19 1.40 0.89
C SER A 44 -7.78 0.01 0.40
N TYR A 45 -7.01 -0.71 1.23
CA TYR A 45 -6.42 -1.99 0.86
C TYR A 45 -6.56 -3.02 1.97
N LEU A 46 -6.59 -4.29 1.58
CA LEU A 46 -6.49 -5.43 2.46
C LEU A 46 -5.16 -6.15 2.18
N VAL A 47 -4.41 -6.48 3.23
CA VAL A 47 -3.10 -7.14 3.14
C VAL A 47 -3.08 -8.33 4.08
N LEU A 48 -2.97 -9.53 3.52
CA LEU A 48 -2.84 -10.76 4.28
C LEU A 48 -1.40 -11.27 4.22
N LYS A 49 -0.77 -11.37 5.38
CA LYS A 49 0.50 -12.08 5.53
C LYS A 49 0.23 -13.47 6.08
N SER A 50 0.61 -14.49 5.32
CA SER A 50 0.56 -15.90 5.74
C SER A 50 1.97 -16.41 6.03
N THR A 51 2.20 -16.92 7.24
CA THR A 51 3.50 -17.42 7.69
C THR A 51 3.38 -18.88 8.13
N SER A 52 4.17 -19.76 7.53
CA SER A 52 4.21 -21.17 7.96
C SER A 52 4.99 -21.31 9.26
N ASN A 53 4.38 -21.99 10.23
CA ASN A 53 5.07 -22.43 11.43
C ASN A 53 5.92 -23.70 11.13
N ARG A 54 6.66 -24.18 12.14
CA ARG A 54 7.51 -25.39 12.01
C ARG A 54 6.73 -26.70 11.78
N ARG A 55 5.43 -26.70 12.06
CA ARG A 55 4.51 -27.85 11.89
C ARG A 55 3.80 -27.83 10.54
N GLY A 56 3.93 -26.75 9.77
CA GLY A 56 3.27 -26.55 8.48
C GLY A 56 1.93 -25.82 8.57
N ASP A 57 1.46 -25.47 9.77
CA ASP A 57 0.25 -24.65 9.91
C ASP A 57 0.57 -23.19 9.57
N LEU A 58 -0.43 -22.49 9.03
CA LEU A 58 -0.31 -21.09 8.65
C LEU A 58 -0.86 -20.19 9.76
N GLN A 59 -0.05 -19.22 10.17
CA GLN A 59 -0.47 -18.07 10.95
C GLN A 59 -0.78 -16.91 10.00
N TYR A 60 -1.82 -16.15 10.32
CA TYR A 60 -2.31 -15.05 9.50
C TYR A 60 -2.24 -13.72 10.24
N ASP A 61 -1.61 -12.72 9.61
CA ASP A 61 -1.70 -11.32 10.02
C ASP A 61 -2.49 -10.58 8.92
N LEU A 62 -3.67 -10.06 9.28
CA LEU A 62 -4.60 -9.41 8.36
C LEU A 62 -4.62 -7.91 8.63
N HIS A 63 -4.12 -7.13 7.70
CA HIS A 63 -4.06 -5.68 7.80
C HIS A 63 -5.07 -5.05 6.85
N TYR A 64 -5.79 -4.04 7.28
CA TYR A 64 -6.50 -3.13 6.38
C TYR A 64 -5.86 -1.75 6.45
N TRP A 65 -5.37 -1.28 5.31
CA TRP A 65 -4.67 -0.02 5.18
C TRP A 65 -5.61 1.05 4.61
N GLN A 66 -5.60 2.24 5.21
CA GLN A 66 -6.46 3.36 4.83
C GLN A 66 -5.61 4.55 4.39
N GLY A 67 -5.80 4.97 3.14
CA GLY A 67 -5.19 6.16 2.59
C GLY A 67 -5.70 7.43 3.26
N ALA A 68 -4.89 8.49 3.28
CA ALA A 68 -5.24 9.76 3.91
C ALA A 68 -6.41 10.48 3.21
N GLU A 69 -6.65 10.16 1.94
CA GLU A 69 -7.69 10.75 1.08
C GLU A 69 -8.78 9.75 0.69
N CYS A 70 -8.74 8.52 1.24
CA CYS A 70 -9.72 7.50 0.92
C CYS A 70 -11.12 7.87 1.39
N SER A 71 -12.13 7.40 0.65
CA SER A 71 -13.51 7.72 0.95
C SER A 71 -14.06 6.90 2.13
N ILE A 72 -15.14 7.38 2.74
CA ILE A 72 -15.77 6.71 3.89
C ILE A 72 -16.30 5.33 3.49
N ASP A 73 -16.83 5.19 2.27
CA ASP A 73 -17.32 3.92 1.73
C ASP A 73 -16.20 2.90 1.54
N GLU A 74 -15.06 3.30 0.96
CA GLU A 74 -13.93 2.39 0.74
C GLU A 74 -13.27 1.97 2.04
N SER A 75 -13.06 2.91 2.97
CA SER A 75 -12.48 2.63 4.27
C SER A 75 -13.39 1.74 5.13
N GLY A 76 -14.71 1.93 5.03
CA GLY A 76 -15.72 1.06 5.64
C GLY A 76 -15.76 -0.33 5.00
N ALA A 77 -15.70 -0.41 3.67
CA ALA A 77 -15.64 -1.68 2.94
C ALA A 77 -14.39 -2.49 3.30
N ALA A 78 -13.22 -1.85 3.40
CA ALA A 78 -11.99 -2.52 3.83
C ALA A 78 -12.11 -3.14 5.22
N ALA A 79 -12.74 -2.45 6.16
CA ALA A 79 -12.99 -2.97 7.50
C ALA A 79 -13.99 -4.14 7.50
N ILE A 80 -15.06 -4.06 6.70
CA ILE A 80 -16.02 -5.16 6.53
C ILE A 80 -15.34 -6.37 5.93
N PHE A 81 -14.55 -6.19 4.87
CA PHE A 81 -13.79 -7.27 4.23
C PHE A 81 -12.78 -7.92 5.18
N ALA A 82 -12.13 -7.14 6.05
CA ALA A 82 -11.24 -7.69 7.07
C ALA A 82 -11.98 -8.64 8.01
N VAL A 83 -13.15 -8.25 8.52
CA VAL A 83 -13.97 -9.10 9.39
C VAL A 83 -14.46 -10.35 8.65
N GLN A 84 -14.94 -10.21 7.42
CA GLN A 84 -15.44 -11.34 6.65
C GLN A 84 -14.34 -12.34 6.26
N MET A 85 -13.13 -11.85 5.95
CA MET A 85 -11.97 -12.70 5.67
C MET A 85 -11.49 -13.41 6.94
N ASP A 86 -11.53 -12.73 8.08
CA ASP A 86 -11.25 -13.33 9.40
C ASP A 86 -12.21 -14.48 9.71
N ASP A 87 -13.53 -14.24 9.57
CA ASP A 87 -14.56 -15.28 9.72
C ASP A 87 -14.33 -16.46 8.76
N PHE A 88 -13.99 -16.18 7.49
CA PHE A 88 -13.69 -17.22 6.49
C PHE A 88 -12.46 -18.06 6.88
N LEU A 89 -11.45 -17.43 7.46
CA LEU A 89 -10.25 -18.07 8.00
C LEU A 89 -10.45 -18.59 9.43
N LYS A 90 -11.71 -18.73 9.88
CA LYS A 90 -12.14 -19.32 11.16
C LYS A 90 -11.70 -18.53 12.41
N GLY A 91 -11.51 -17.22 12.27
CA GLY A 91 -11.09 -16.33 13.37
C GLY A 91 -9.63 -16.53 13.80
N GLU A 92 -8.82 -17.18 12.98
CA GLU A 92 -7.38 -17.36 13.22
C GLU A 92 -6.54 -16.09 12.95
N PRO A 93 -6.89 -15.22 11.96
CA PRO A 93 -6.14 -13.99 11.74
C PRO A 93 -6.08 -13.00 12.90
N ILE A 94 -4.92 -12.39 13.09
CA ILE A 94 -4.79 -11.18 13.91
C ILE A 94 -5.06 -9.96 13.02
N GLN A 95 -6.05 -9.16 13.37
CA GLN A 95 -6.45 -7.99 12.60
C GLN A 95 -5.70 -6.72 13.00
N TYR A 96 -5.24 -5.94 12.01
CA TYR A 96 -4.51 -4.69 12.20
C TYR A 96 -5.11 -3.56 11.36
N ARG A 97 -5.35 -2.42 12.00
CA ARG A 97 -5.67 -1.18 11.30
C ARG A 97 -4.41 -0.42 10.98
N GLU A 98 -4.13 -0.19 9.71
CA GLU A 98 -2.97 0.56 9.25
C GLU A 98 -3.44 1.89 8.63
N VAL A 99 -2.82 2.99 9.03
CA VAL A 99 -3.15 4.33 8.50
C VAL A 99 -1.92 4.88 7.81
N GLN A 100 -2.12 5.51 6.64
CA GLN A 100 -1.05 6.15 5.88
C GLN A 100 -0.12 6.99 6.78
N GLY A 101 1.17 6.69 6.73
CA GLY A 101 2.23 7.40 7.47
C GLY A 101 2.43 6.94 8.92
N TYR A 102 1.49 6.16 9.47
CA TYR A 102 1.50 5.64 10.84
C TYR A 102 1.46 4.12 10.90
N GLU A 103 1.87 3.45 9.81
CA GLU A 103 1.85 2.00 9.74
C GLU A 103 2.75 1.36 10.79
N SER A 104 2.32 0.19 11.27
CA SER A 104 3.10 -0.63 12.18
C SER A 104 4.45 -1.02 11.57
N ALA A 105 5.42 -1.30 12.45
CA ALA A 105 6.72 -1.81 12.02
C ALA A 105 6.58 -3.18 11.32
N THR A 106 5.60 -3.98 11.74
CA THR A 106 5.26 -5.27 11.11
C THR A 106 4.83 -5.07 9.66
N PHE A 107 3.83 -4.22 9.42
CA PHE A 107 3.33 -3.92 8.08
C PHE A 107 4.41 -3.33 7.18
N SER A 108 5.13 -2.32 7.67
CA SER A 108 6.24 -1.69 6.93
C SER A 108 7.34 -2.69 6.60
N GLY A 109 7.58 -3.69 7.46
CA GLY A 109 8.59 -4.72 7.28
C GLY A 109 8.31 -5.70 6.13
N TYR A 110 7.07 -5.79 5.65
CA TYR A 110 6.71 -6.63 4.50
C TYR A 110 7.29 -6.08 3.19
N PHE A 111 7.41 -4.75 3.07
CA PHE A 111 7.81 -4.05 1.85
C PHE A 111 9.28 -3.63 1.92
N LYS A 112 10.18 -4.57 1.62
CA LYS A 112 11.64 -4.36 1.76
C LYS A 112 12.19 -3.18 0.97
N THR A 113 11.59 -2.86 -0.17
CA THR A 113 11.96 -1.69 -1.00
C THR A 113 11.50 -0.37 -0.38
N GLY A 114 10.47 -0.40 0.47
CA GLY A 114 9.85 0.76 1.10
C GLY A 114 8.39 0.91 0.65
N LEU A 115 7.66 1.79 1.33
CA LEU A 115 6.30 2.16 0.93
C LEU A 115 6.35 3.34 -0.03
N THR A 116 5.56 3.29 -1.09
CA THR A 116 5.35 4.38 -2.04
C THR A 116 3.90 4.82 -1.99
N TYR A 117 3.65 6.09 -1.63
CA TYR A 117 2.32 6.69 -1.67
C TYR A 117 2.12 7.39 -3.02
N MET A 118 1.15 6.91 -3.77
CA MET A 118 0.77 7.38 -5.09
C MET A 118 -0.42 8.32 -4.97
N GLN A 119 -0.42 9.43 -5.71
CA GLN A 119 -1.58 10.33 -5.73
C GLN A 119 -2.76 9.74 -6.50
N GLY A 120 -3.97 10.09 -6.08
CA GLY A 120 -5.22 9.62 -6.68
C GLY A 120 -5.71 8.31 -6.09
N GLY A 121 -6.51 7.58 -6.86
CA GLY A 121 -7.21 6.38 -6.42
C GLY A 121 -8.28 5.94 -7.42
N VAL A 122 -9.02 4.89 -7.10
CA VAL A 122 -10.25 4.53 -7.79
C VAL A 122 -11.29 5.60 -7.49
N ALA A 123 -12.13 5.88 -8.48
CA ALA A 123 -13.31 6.70 -8.25
C ALA A 123 -14.18 5.97 -7.22
N SER A 124 -14.43 6.60 -6.06
CA SER A 124 -15.42 6.11 -5.10
C SER A 124 -16.70 5.68 -5.84
N GLY A 125 -17.39 4.67 -5.32
CA GLY A 125 -18.72 4.27 -5.82
C GLY A 125 -19.75 5.42 -5.85
N PHE A 126 -19.42 6.57 -5.24
CA PHE A 126 -20.23 7.78 -5.17
C PHE A 126 -19.69 8.99 -5.96
N LYS A 127 -18.43 9.01 -6.46
CA LYS A 127 -17.87 10.13 -7.26
C LYS A 127 -16.74 9.72 -8.21
N HIS A 128 -16.77 10.31 -9.42
CA HIS A 128 -15.76 10.16 -10.47
C HIS A 128 -14.43 10.87 -10.14
N VAL A 129 -13.30 10.17 -10.25
CA VAL A 129 -11.93 10.72 -10.15
C VAL A 129 -11.11 10.26 -11.37
N ARG A 130 -10.16 11.12 -11.79
CA ARG A 130 -9.40 11.03 -13.04
C ARG A 130 -8.69 9.69 -13.20
N SER A 131 -8.94 9.01 -14.32
CA SER A 131 -8.14 7.89 -14.80
C SER A 131 -6.69 8.34 -15.00
N ASN A 132 -5.74 7.57 -14.45
CA ASN A 132 -4.31 7.79 -14.63
C ASN A 132 -3.89 7.42 -16.07
N ASP A 133 -4.24 8.26 -17.05
CA ASP A 133 -3.90 8.04 -18.46
C ASP A 133 -2.48 8.53 -18.81
N ALA A 134 -1.63 7.53 -19.12
CA ALA A 134 -0.64 7.47 -20.20
C ALA A 134 0.51 8.50 -20.35
N LYS A 135 0.69 9.50 -19.47
CA LYS A 135 1.98 10.24 -19.37
C LYS A 135 2.54 10.19 -17.95
N VAL A 136 3.55 9.35 -17.75
CA VAL A 136 4.28 9.28 -16.49
C VAL A 136 5.14 10.54 -16.36
N GLN A 137 4.64 11.52 -15.62
CA GLN A 137 5.39 12.67 -15.14
C GLN A 137 5.00 12.89 -13.67
N ARG A 138 5.86 12.43 -12.76
CA ARG A 138 5.61 12.51 -11.32
C ARG A 138 6.90 12.80 -10.55
N LEU A 139 6.75 13.44 -9.39
CA LEU A 139 7.83 13.71 -8.46
C LEU A 139 7.56 12.96 -7.16
N LEU A 140 8.52 12.15 -6.72
CA LEU A 140 8.45 11.43 -5.45
C LEU A 140 9.43 12.06 -4.47
N GLN A 141 8.94 12.46 -3.30
CA GLN A 141 9.75 12.85 -2.16
C GLN A 141 10.10 11.61 -1.34
N VAL A 142 11.39 11.29 -1.27
CA VAL A 142 11.94 10.16 -0.50
C VAL A 142 12.42 10.69 0.85
N LYS A 143 11.74 10.27 1.91
CA LYS A 143 11.99 10.76 3.27
C LYS A 143 11.98 9.61 4.27
N GLY A 144 12.88 9.67 5.25
CA GLY A 144 12.85 8.78 6.42
C GLY A 144 14.23 8.32 6.86
N ARG A 145 14.26 7.62 8.00
CA ARG A 145 15.50 7.07 8.55
C ARG A 145 15.44 5.57 8.78
N ARG A 146 14.45 5.10 9.56
CA ARG A 146 14.23 3.66 9.82
C ARG A 146 13.30 3.03 8.78
N VAL A 147 12.19 3.71 8.50
CA VAL A 147 11.24 3.37 7.44
C VAL A 147 11.30 4.51 6.45
N VAL A 148 11.85 4.25 5.26
CA VAL A 148 11.91 5.22 4.17
C VAL A 148 10.63 5.07 3.34
N ARG A 149 10.00 6.20 3.05
CA ARG A 149 8.79 6.28 2.25
C ARG A 149 9.02 7.22 1.07
N ALA A 150 8.44 6.89 -0.07
CA ALA A 150 8.39 7.75 -1.24
C ALA A 150 6.96 8.28 -1.39
N THR A 151 6.75 9.58 -1.27
CA THR A 151 5.42 10.20 -1.41
C THR A 151 5.36 11.00 -2.69
N GLU A 152 4.34 10.78 -3.51
CA GLU A 152 4.10 11.59 -4.70
C GLU A 152 3.66 13.02 -4.31
N VAL A 153 4.37 14.00 -4.86
CA VAL A 153 4.22 15.44 -4.61
C VAL A 153 4.08 16.20 -5.94
N PRO A 154 3.56 17.43 -5.94
CA PRO A 154 3.49 18.24 -7.16
C PRO A 154 4.84 18.38 -7.87
N VAL A 155 4.85 18.34 -9.20
CA VAL A 155 6.07 18.53 -10.00
C VAL A 155 6.40 20.03 -10.05
N SER A 156 6.93 20.55 -8.94
CA SER A 156 7.29 21.96 -8.75
C SER A 156 8.55 22.08 -7.90
N TRP A 157 9.34 23.13 -8.13
CA TRP A 157 10.46 23.47 -7.26
C TRP A 157 10.06 23.76 -5.82
N GLU A 158 8.81 24.18 -5.60
CA GLU A 158 8.24 24.41 -4.26
C GLU A 158 8.15 23.14 -3.42
N SER A 159 8.11 21.96 -4.05
CA SER A 159 8.11 20.67 -3.35
C SER A 159 9.51 20.25 -2.88
N PHE A 160 10.57 20.82 -3.44
CA PHE A 160 11.94 20.44 -3.11
C PHE A 160 12.40 21.06 -1.78
N ASN A 161 13.29 20.35 -1.10
CA ASN A 161 14.03 20.89 0.04
C ASN A 161 15.44 20.28 0.10
N LYS A 162 16.34 20.90 0.88
CA LYS A 162 17.75 20.48 0.98
C LYS A 162 17.97 19.22 1.82
N GLY A 163 16.99 18.79 2.60
CA GLY A 163 17.10 17.73 3.60
C GLY A 163 16.63 16.35 3.14
N ASP A 164 15.90 16.26 2.03
CA ASP A 164 15.34 15.00 1.53
C ASP A 164 15.94 14.61 0.16
N SER A 165 15.65 13.38 -0.31
CA SER A 165 15.91 12.96 -1.69
C SER A 165 14.62 12.95 -2.51
N PHE A 166 14.73 13.08 -3.82
CA PHE A 166 13.62 13.20 -4.74
C PHE A 166 13.86 12.35 -5.99
N ILE A 167 12.81 11.76 -6.53
CA ILE A 167 12.83 11.00 -7.79
C ILE A 167 11.85 11.65 -8.76
N LEU A 168 12.35 12.21 -9.86
CA LEU A 168 11.54 12.68 -10.97
C LEU A 168 11.42 11.55 -12.00
N ASP A 169 10.25 10.95 -12.08
CA ASP A 169 9.93 9.89 -13.01
C ASP A 169 9.20 10.47 -14.24
N LEU A 170 9.88 10.41 -15.39
CA LEU A 170 9.40 10.84 -16.70
C LEU A 170 9.08 9.64 -17.61
N GLY A 171 8.87 8.46 -17.03
CA GLY A 171 8.61 7.20 -17.70
C GLY A 171 9.88 6.53 -18.24
N ARG A 172 10.47 7.07 -19.30
CA ARG A 172 11.71 6.50 -19.90
C ARG A 172 12.97 6.96 -19.19
N VAL A 173 12.90 8.09 -18.51
CA VAL A 173 14.01 8.71 -17.80
C VAL A 173 13.59 8.88 -16.36
N VAL A 174 14.39 8.34 -15.45
CA VAL A 174 14.22 8.51 -14.01
C VAL A 174 15.42 9.31 -13.52
N ILE A 175 15.17 10.46 -12.91
CA ILE A 175 16.20 11.35 -12.39
C ILE A 175 16.12 11.35 -10.87
N GLN A 176 17.18 10.87 -10.23
CA GLN A 176 17.36 11.01 -8.79
C GLN A 176 18.06 12.33 -8.48
N TRP A 177 17.47 13.12 -7.58
CA TRP A 177 18.11 14.29 -6.98
C TRP A 177 18.18 14.10 -5.47
N SER A 178 19.32 14.42 -4.86
CA SER A 178 19.49 14.34 -3.41
C SER A 178 19.92 15.68 -2.86
N GLY A 179 19.19 16.19 -1.88
CA GLY A 179 19.54 17.43 -1.21
C GLY A 179 20.89 17.34 -0.52
N CYS A 180 21.60 18.46 -0.42
CA CYS A 180 22.95 18.49 0.17
C CYS A 180 22.97 18.07 1.65
N GLN A 181 21.83 18.12 2.35
CA GLN A 181 21.65 17.72 3.74
C GLN A 181 20.91 16.37 3.90
N SER A 182 20.62 15.66 2.80
CA SER A 182 19.95 14.36 2.84
C SER A 182 20.80 13.26 3.46
N ASN A 183 20.14 12.36 4.19
CA ASN A 183 20.82 11.32 4.94
C ASN A 183 21.19 10.11 4.06
N GLY A 184 22.13 9.28 4.53
CA GLY A 184 22.63 8.13 3.75
C GLY A 184 21.57 7.06 3.43
N PHE A 185 20.57 6.87 4.31
CA PHE A 185 19.49 5.92 4.08
C PHE A 185 18.54 6.40 2.99
N GLU A 186 18.21 7.69 2.96
CA GLU A 186 17.40 8.30 1.90
C GLU A 186 18.09 8.18 0.54
N LYS A 187 19.40 8.47 0.48
CA LYS A 187 20.18 8.34 -0.76
C LYS A 187 20.19 6.91 -1.28
N LEU A 188 20.50 5.94 -0.41
CA LEU A 188 20.54 4.53 -0.78
C LEU A 188 19.17 4.04 -1.28
N LYS A 189 18.10 4.46 -0.62
CA LYS A 189 16.75 4.05 -0.97
C LYS A 189 16.19 4.74 -2.21
N ALA A 190 16.62 5.96 -2.51
CA ALA A 190 16.24 6.65 -3.74
C ALA A 190 16.90 6.03 -4.99
N THR A 191 17.95 5.23 -4.82
CA THR A 191 18.67 4.55 -5.91
C THR A 191 18.16 3.12 -6.19
N LEU A 192 17.42 2.52 -5.24
CA LEU A 192 16.89 1.15 -5.32
C LEU A 192 15.50 1.11 -5.96
#